data_AF-A0A0G0V0P2-F1
#
_entry.id   AF-A0A0G0V0P2-F1
#
_cell.length_a   1.000
_cell.length_b   1.000
_cell.length_c   1.000
_cell.angle_alpha   90.00
_cell.angle_beta   90.00
_cell.angle_gamma   90.00
#
_symmetry.space_group_name_H-M   'P 1'
#
loop_
_entity.id
_entity.type
_entity.pdbx_description
1 polymer ?
#
loop_
_entity_poly.entity_id
_entity_poly.type
_entity_poly.pdbx_seq_one_letter_code
_entity_poly.pdbx_strand_id
1 'polypeptide(L)'
;MRKHHSKQTIFGLTELDLWHHTVLIFILTTALFAFLFFSPSKILQFTIGCIAALLYVGWGVLHHYIDGDLHFKNVIEYILFAVLGLVILTGILI
;
A
#
# COMPACT_ATOMS: atom_id res chain seq x y z
N MET A 1 25.04 20.30 15.73
CA MET A 1 24.25 19.68 16.82
C MET A 1 22.79 20.10 16.69
N ARG A 2 21.94 19.29 16.06
CA ARG A 2 20.47 19.47 16.06
C ARG A 2 19.91 18.35 16.93
N LYS A 3 19.49 18.67 18.15
CA LYS A 3 18.74 17.74 19.00
C LYS A 3 17.35 17.60 18.39
N HIS A 4 17.17 16.63 17.48
CA HIS A 4 15.84 16.16 17.15
C HIS A 4 15.37 15.39 18.39
N HIS A 5 14.54 16.03 19.21
CA HIS A 5 13.79 15.34 20.25
C HIS A 5 12.90 14.32 19.54
N SER A 6 13.42 13.11 19.35
CA SER A 6 12.66 11.92 19.03
C SER A 6 11.66 11.77 20.16
N LYS A 7 10.44 12.29 19.95
CA LYS A 7 9.28 11.92 20.75
C LYS A 7 9.09 10.43 20.49
N GLN A 8 9.65 9.61 21.38
CA GLN A 8 9.40 8.19 21.37
C GLN A 8 7.92 7.99 21.67
N THR A 9 7.25 7.29 20.78
CA THR A 9 5.85 6.93 20.93
C THR A 9 5.69 5.43 21.08
N ILE A 10 4.43 5.02 21.27
CA ILE A 10 4.03 3.75 21.84
C ILE A 10 4.71 2.61 21.05
N PHE A 11 5.49 1.78 21.74
CA PHE A 11 6.24 0.63 21.20
C PHE A 11 7.56 0.91 20.45
N GLY A 12 8.11 2.14 20.50
CA GLY A 12 9.44 2.42 19.93
C GLY A 12 9.45 2.59 18.41
N LEU A 13 8.27 2.68 17.80
CA LEU A 13 8.07 3.13 16.42
C LEU A 13 7.95 4.65 16.40
N THR A 14 8.32 5.29 15.30
CA THR A 14 8.06 6.73 15.15
C THR A 14 6.60 6.98 14.79
N GLU A 15 6.05 8.15 15.13
CA GLU A 15 4.70 8.55 14.71
C GLU A 15 4.50 8.50 13.18
N LEU A 16 5.59 8.69 12.43
CA LEU A 16 5.60 8.66 10.97
C LEU A 16 5.41 7.22 10.45
N ASP A 17 6.10 6.25 11.05
CA ASP A 17 5.93 4.83 10.74
C ASP A 17 4.48 4.38 10.97
N LEU A 18 3.87 4.81 12.08
CA LEU A 18 2.48 4.49 12.40
C LEU A 18 1.51 5.06 11.36
N TRP A 19 1.76 6.28 10.88
CA TRP A 19 0.94 6.91 9.85
C TRP A 19 1.01 6.15 8.52
N HIS A 20 2.20 5.74 8.10
CA HIS A 20 2.39 4.97 6.87
C HIS A 20 1.54 3.70 6.84
N HIS A 21 1.67 2.90 7.90
CA HIS A 21 0.95 1.62 8.02
C HIS A 21 -0.55 1.85 8.11
N THR A 22 -0.99 2.91 8.80
CA THR A 22 -2.41 3.26 8.91
C THR A 22 -3.02 3.58 7.55
N VAL A 23 -2.35 4.41 6.74
CA VAL A 23 -2.84 4.75 5.39
C VAL A 23 -2.83 3.52 4.48
N LEU A 24 -1.79 2.68 4.56
CA LEU A 24 -1.71 1.45 3.78
C LEU A 24 -2.85 0.48 4.13
N ILE A 25 -3.12 0.28 5.42
CA ILE A 25 -4.25 -0.53 5.91
C ILE A 25 -5.56 0.06 5.40
N PHE A 26 -5.74 1.37 5.44
CA PHE A 26 -6.94 2.03 4.96
C PHE A 26 -7.16 1.81 3.45
N ILE A 27 -6.12 1.96 2.62
CA ILE A 27 -6.17 1.69 1.18
C ILE A 27 -6.60 0.25 0.92
N LEU A 28 -5.92 -0.72 1.55
CA LEU A 28 -6.16 -2.14 1.30
C LEU A 28 -7.52 -2.62 1.81
N THR A 29 -7.93 -2.16 3.01
CA THR A 29 -9.25 -2.52 3.56
C THR A 29 -10.38 -1.91 2.75
N THR A 30 -10.27 -0.64 2.33
CA THR A 30 -11.27 0.00 1.47
C THR A 30 -11.39 -0.72 0.12
N ALA A 31 -10.25 -1.06 -0.49
CA ALA A 31 -10.24 -1.84 -1.73
C ALA A 31 -10.88 -3.23 -1.54
N LEU A 32 -10.59 -3.91 -0.43
CA LEU A 32 -11.19 -5.20 -0.10
C LEU A 32 -12.71 -5.10 0.09
N PHE A 33 -13.19 -4.09 0.83
CA PHE A 33 -14.63 -3.87 1.00
C PHE A 33 -15.30 -3.59 -0.34
N ALA A 34 -14.73 -2.72 -1.18
CA ALA A 34 -15.24 -2.46 -2.52
C ALA A 34 -15.25 -3.75 -3.37
N PHE A 35 -14.17 -4.53 -3.34
CA PHE A 35 -14.05 -5.79 -4.06
C PHE A 35 -15.14 -6.80 -3.68
N LEU A 36 -15.45 -6.93 -2.39
CA LEU A 36 -16.50 -7.82 -1.90
C LEU A 36 -17.90 -7.28 -2.24
N PHE A 37 -18.11 -5.98 -2.12
CA PHE A 37 -19.38 -5.32 -2.42
C PHE A 37 -19.75 -5.45 -3.91
N PHE A 38 -18.78 -5.28 -4.81
CA PHE A 38 -18.97 -5.42 -6.25
C PHE A 38 -18.76 -6.86 -6.77
N SER A 39 -18.86 -7.87 -5.90
CA SER A 39 -18.71 -9.29 -6.25
C SER A 39 -19.57 -9.83 -7.41
N PRO A 40 -20.75 -9.27 -7.72
CA PRO A 40 -21.50 -9.71 -8.91
C PRO A 40 -20.82 -9.38 -10.24
N SER A 41 -19.91 -8.40 -10.29
CA SER A 41 -19.25 -7.96 -11.52
C SER A 41 -17.75 -8.20 -11.47
N LYS A 42 -17.29 -9.24 -12.17
CA LYS A 42 -15.87 -9.58 -12.30
C LYS A 42 -15.03 -8.45 -12.91
N ILE A 43 -15.60 -7.68 -13.83
CA ILE A 43 -14.95 -6.52 -14.45
C ILE A 43 -14.70 -5.42 -13.40
N LEU A 44 -15.70 -5.12 -12.56
CA LEU A 44 -15.54 -4.13 -11.50
C LEU A 44 -14.55 -4.63 -10.44
N GLN A 45 -14.62 -5.90 -10.06
CA GLN A 45 -13.67 -6.53 -9.14
C GLN A 45 -12.22 -6.42 -9.65
N PHE A 46 -11.98 -6.72 -10.93
CA PHE A 46 -10.65 -6.58 -11.54
C PHE A 46 -10.19 -5.12 -11.56
N THR A 47 -11.09 -4.20 -11.93
CA THR A 47 -10.80 -2.75 -11.97
C THR A 47 -10.42 -2.24 -10.58
N ILE A 48 -11.14 -2.64 -9.54
CA ILE A 48 -10.83 -2.31 -8.14
C ILE A 48 -9.45 -2.84 -7.76
N GLY A 49 -9.12 -4.08 -8.16
CA GLY A 49 -7.80 -4.66 -7.96
C GLY A 49 -6.68 -3.85 -8.62
N CYS A 50 -6.87 -3.42 -9.87
CA CYS A 50 -5.90 -2.55 -10.57
C CYS A 50 -5.72 -1.21 -9.85
N ILE A 51 -6.81 -0.57 -9.41
CA ILE A 51 -6.76 0.67 -8.66
C ILE A 51 -6.02 0.47 -7.33
N ALA A 52 -6.32 -0.61 -6.60
CA ALA A 52 -5.66 -0.94 -5.34
C ALA A 52 -4.15 -1.18 -5.53
N ALA A 53 -3.75 -1.88 -6.60
CA ALA A 53 -2.35 -2.10 -6.95
C ALA A 53 -1.63 -0.77 -7.23
N LEU A 54 -2.25 0.14 -7.99
CA LEU A 54 -1.68 1.46 -8.26
C LEU A 54 -1.56 2.32 -7.00
N LEU A 55 -2.57 2.29 -6.12
CA LEU A 55 -2.53 3.00 -4.84
C LEU A 55 -1.48 2.42 -3.90
N TYR A 56 -1.33 1.10 -3.86
CA TYR A 56 -0.29 0.41 -3.08
C TYR A 56 1.11 0.84 -3.50
N VAL A 57 1.42 0.77 -4.81
CA VAL A 57 2.72 1.22 -5.33
C VAL A 57 2.91 2.71 -5.12
N GLY A 58 1.90 3.51 -5.47
CA GLY A 58 1.96 4.98 -5.35
C GLY A 58 2.20 5.44 -3.93
N TRP A 59 1.50 4.85 -2.94
CA TRP A 59 1.71 5.16 -1.53
C TRP A 59 3.07 4.69 -1.02
N GLY A 60 3.50 3.47 -1.37
CA GLY A 60 4.82 2.95 -1.01
C GLY A 60 5.96 3.85 -1.50
N VAL A 61 5.90 4.25 -2.77
CA VAL A 61 6.88 5.18 -3.37
C VAL A 61 6.81 6.56 -2.71
N LEU A 62 5.61 7.12 -2.52
CA LEU A 62 5.44 8.45 -1.94
C LEU A 62 5.96 8.51 -0.50
N HIS A 63 5.65 7.51 0.32
CA HIS A 63 6.12 7.42 1.69
C HIS A 63 7.66 7.39 1.75
N HIS A 64 8.29 6.47 1.02
CA HIS A 64 9.74 6.36 1.03
C HIS A 64 10.42 7.61 0.44
N TYR A 65 9.76 8.31 -0.48
CA TYR A 65 10.24 9.59 -0.97
C TYR A 65 10.23 10.66 0.12
N ILE A 66 9.16 10.74 0.90
CA ILE A 66 9.01 11.71 2.01
C ILE A 66 10.03 11.43 3.12
N ASP A 67 10.30 10.16 3.41
CA ASP A 67 11.25 9.73 4.44
C ASP A 67 12.71 9.86 4.01
N GLY A 68 12.95 10.17 2.73
CA GLY A 68 14.28 10.33 2.15
C GLY A 68 15.04 9.00 2.00
N ASP A 69 14.33 7.87 2.08
CA ASP A 69 14.87 6.51 1.98
C ASP A 69 14.36 5.77 0.72
N LEU A 70 13.91 6.51 -0.29
CA LEU A 70 13.50 5.94 -1.57
C LEU A 70 14.69 5.36 -2.32
N HIS A 71 14.78 4.02 -2.29
CA HIS A 71 15.73 3.27 -3.09
C HIS A 71 15.01 2.62 -4.28
N PHE A 72 15.69 2.56 -5.42
CA PHE A 72 15.15 1.89 -6.62
C PHE A 72 14.74 0.43 -6.35
N LYS A 73 15.49 -0.25 -5.46
CA LYS A 73 15.14 -1.59 -4.98
C LYS A 73 13.74 -1.64 -4.38
N ASN A 74 13.39 -0.70 -3.49
CA ASN A 74 12.08 -0.65 -2.84
C ASN A 74 10.97 -0.46 -3.90
N VAL A 75 11.17 0.46 -4.86
CA VAL A 75 10.19 0.69 -5.95
C VAL A 75 9.91 -0.60 -6.72
N ILE A 76 10.96 -1.36 -7.07
CA ILE A 76 10.81 -2.64 -7.76
C ILE A 76 10.09 -3.67 -6.89
N GLU A 77 10.39 -3.74 -5.59
CA GLU A 77 9.67 -4.62 -4.66
C GLU A 77 8.16 -4.32 -4.66
N TYR A 78 7.76 -3.05 -4.51
CA TYR A 78 6.35 -2.65 -4.57
C TYR A 78 5.68 -3.05 -5.90
N ILE A 79 6.35 -2.82 -7.03
CA ILE A 79 5.82 -3.18 -8.35
C ILE A 79 5.66 -4.71 -8.46
N LEU A 80 6.64 -5.49 -8.01
CA LEU A 80 6.58 -6.95 -8.07
C LEU A 80 5.43 -7.50 -7.21
N PHE A 81 5.22 -6.97 -6.00
CA PHE A 81 4.09 -7.37 -5.16
C PHE A 81 2.75 -6.96 -5.76
N ALA A 82 2.65 -5.78 -6.37
CA ALA A 82 1.44 -5.34 -7.07
C ALA A 82 1.11 -6.26 -8.25
N VAL A 83 2.10 -6.61 -9.08
CA VAL A 83 1.94 -7.54 -10.20
C VAL A 83 1.54 -8.94 -9.69
N LEU A 84 2.21 -9.45 -8.66
CA LEU A 84 1.87 -10.74 -8.06
C LEU A 84 0.41 -10.75 -7.56
N GLY A 85 0.00 -9.69 -6.88
CA GLY A 85 -1.38 -9.52 -6.43
C GLY A 85 -2.39 -9.54 -7.57
N LEU A 86 -2.09 -8.85 -8.68
CA LEU A 86 -2.94 -8.87 -9.88
C LEU A 86 -2.99 -10.25 -10.56
N VAL A 87 -1.87 -10.97 -10.62
CA VAL A 87 -1.82 -12.33 -11.16
C VAL A 87 -2.70 -13.28 -10.35
N ILE A 88 -2.57 -13.25 -9.02
CA ILE A 88 -3.42 -14.03 -8.11
C ILE A 88 -4.88 -13.64 -8.31
N LEU A 89 -5.16 -12.33 -8.41
CA LEU A 89 -6.50 -11.84 -8.59
C LEU A 89 -7.14 -12.32 -9.90
N THR A 90 -6.40 -12.27 -11.00
CA THR A 90 -6.87 -12.83 -12.28
C THR A 90 -7.22 -14.31 -12.14
N GLY A 91 -6.40 -15.09 -11.42
CA GLY A 91 -6.70 -16.50 -11.13
C GLY A 91 -7.96 -16.73 -10.29
N ILE A 92 -8.35 -15.77 -9.43
CA ILE A 92 -9.58 -15.83 -8.63
C ILE A 92 -10.82 -15.43 -9.43
N LEU A 93 -10.66 -14.56 -10.43
CA LEU A 93 -11.78 -13.98 -11.19
C LEU A 93 -12.16 -14.76 -12.45
N ILE A 94 -11.27 -15.61 -12.97
CA ILE A 94 -11.55 -16.59 -14.04
C ILE A 94 -12.39 -17.74 -13.47
#